data_AF-A0A7S2SC37-F1
#
_entry.id   AF-A0A7S2SC37-F1
#
_cell.length_a   1.000
_cell.length_b   1.000
_cell.length_c   1.000
_cell.angle_alpha   90.00
_cell.angle_beta   90.00
_cell.angle_gamma   90.00
#
_symmetry.space_group_name_H-M   'P 1'
#
loop_
_entity.id
_entity.type
_entity.pdbx_description
1 polymer ?
#
loop_
_entity_poly.entity_id
_entity_poly.type
_entity_poly.pdbx_seq_one_letter_code
_entity_poly.pdbx_strand_id
1 'polypeptide(L)'
;YDSTKKTRYLLISLLYQGDLIASTGSHQQVLAALLVEHSSTYGLRVKVLDGNITPGGYHYHNRRDFMRNIIAEKEDPYLFHMSWTQNKDNKLLFMKQMGWWYVSDSRIQSMMKEDDYLNARSCCIPIPQITCSYSDKPSAIPCKESPQIDKTGRPFW
;
A
#
# COMPACT_ATOMS: atom_id res chain seq x y z
N TYR A 1 -9.04 -24.29 -15.57
CA TYR A 1 -9.70 -22.97 -15.54
C TYR A 1 -9.53 -22.35 -16.91
N ASP A 2 -10.57 -22.40 -17.75
CA ASP A 2 -10.48 -21.86 -19.11
C ASP A 2 -10.85 -20.37 -19.14
N SER A 3 -10.03 -19.57 -19.83
CA SER A 3 -10.23 -18.13 -19.99
C SER A 3 -11.39 -17.87 -20.97
N THR A 4 -12.42 -17.14 -20.53
CA THR A 4 -13.58 -16.82 -21.38
C THR A 4 -13.18 -15.88 -22.53
N LYS A 5 -13.95 -15.88 -23.63
CA LYS A 5 -13.77 -14.92 -24.74
C LYS A 5 -13.77 -13.47 -24.27
N LYS A 6 -14.58 -13.15 -23.25
CA LYS A 6 -14.66 -11.81 -22.63
C LYS A 6 -13.36 -11.46 -21.90
N THR A 7 -12.83 -12.39 -21.10
CA THR A 7 -11.55 -12.22 -20.41
C THR A 7 -10.39 -12.05 -21.40
N ARG A 8 -10.37 -12.85 -22.49
CA ARG A 8 -9.38 -12.68 -23.56
C ARG A 8 -9.45 -11.30 -24.22
N TYR A 9 -10.65 -10.84 -24.57
CA TYR A 9 -10.83 -9.53 -25.20
C TYR A 9 -10.38 -8.38 -24.28
N LEU A 10 -10.70 -8.42 -22.99
CA LEU A 10 -10.22 -7.45 -22.01
C LEU A 10 -8.68 -7.41 -21.93
N LEU A 11 -8.04 -8.57 -21.80
CA LEU A 11 -6.58 -8.65 -21.66
C LEU A 11 -5.85 -8.27 -22.96
N ILE A 12 -6.41 -8.61 -24.12
CA ILE A 12 -5.89 -8.16 -25.42
C ILE A 12 -6.02 -6.63 -25.54
N SER A 13 -7.15 -6.06 -25.10
CA SER A 13 -7.35 -4.61 -25.09
C SER A 13 -6.32 -3.92 -24.20
N LEU A 14 -6.00 -4.50 -23.03
CA LEU A 14 -4.92 -3.98 -22.17
C LEU A 14 -3.55 -4.03 -22.86
N LEU A 15 -3.24 -5.10 -23.59
CA LEU A 15 -1.98 -5.22 -24.34
C LEU A 15 -1.84 -4.15 -25.42
N TYR A 16 -2.94 -3.74 -26.06
CA TYR A 16 -2.93 -2.67 -27.06
C TYR A 16 -2.77 -1.26 -26.46
N GLN A 17 -3.02 -1.07 -25.16
CA GLN A 17 -2.89 0.22 -24.47
C GLN A 17 -1.49 0.45 -23.88
N GLY A 18 -0.44 -0.07 -24.54
CA GLY A 18 0.94 0.02 -24.06
C GLY A 18 1.46 1.46 -23.93
N ASP A 19 0.98 2.37 -24.77
CA ASP A 19 1.24 3.81 -24.73
C ASP A 19 0.63 4.48 -23.49
N LEU A 20 -0.62 4.15 -23.14
CA LEU A 20 -1.25 4.60 -21.90
C LEU A 20 -0.53 4.05 -20.68
N ILE A 21 -0.12 2.77 -20.71
CA ILE A 21 0.66 2.18 -19.63
C ILE A 21 2.00 2.91 -19.46
N ALA A 22 2.69 3.21 -20.56
CA ALA A 22 3.95 3.93 -20.53
C ALA A 22 3.79 5.37 -20.03
N SER A 23 2.74 6.07 -20.47
CA SER A 23 2.48 7.46 -20.07
C SER A 23 2.01 7.60 -18.61
N THR A 24 1.22 6.64 -18.11
CA THR A 24 0.74 6.63 -16.72
C THR A 24 1.73 5.96 -15.75
N GLY A 25 2.65 5.14 -16.26
CA GLY A 25 3.54 4.30 -15.45
C GLY A 25 2.80 3.21 -14.67
N SER A 26 1.54 2.91 -14.99
CA SER A 26 0.70 1.99 -14.19
C SER A 26 -0.25 1.14 -15.03
N HIS A 27 0.09 -0.14 -15.15
CA HIS A 27 -0.79 -1.17 -15.72
C HIS A 27 -2.13 -1.27 -14.96
N GLN A 28 -2.12 -1.05 -13.64
CA GLN A 28 -3.29 -1.17 -12.78
C GLN A 28 -4.31 -0.07 -13.08
N GLN A 29 -3.85 1.16 -13.32
CA GLN A 29 -4.74 2.28 -13.67
C GLN A 29 -5.41 2.05 -15.03
N VAL A 30 -4.63 1.63 -16.04
CA VAL A 30 -5.17 1.35 -17.38
C VAL A 30 -6.14 0.17 -17.35
N LEU A 31 -5.81 -0.90 -16.61
CA LEU A 31 -6.71 -2.04 -16.43
C LEU A 31 -8.01 -1.63 -15.71
N ALA A 32 -7.95 -0.77 -14.69
CA ALA A 32 -9.14 -0.28 -14.01
C ALA A 32 -10.06 0.51 -14.96
N ALA A 33 -9.50 1.38 -15.80
CA ALA A 33 -10.25 2.11 -16.82
C ALA A 33 -10.92 1.15 -17.83
N LEU A 34 -10.17 0.18 -18.35
CA LEU A 34 -10.70 -0.83 -19.28
C LEU A 34 -11.77 -1.71 -18.64
N LEU A 35 -11.64 -2.03 -17.35
CA LEU A 35 -12.66 -2.77 -16.61
C LEU A 35 -13.97 -1.98 -16.49
N VAL A 36 -13.90 -0.67 -16.26
CA VAL A 36 -15.10 0.19 -16.21
C VAL A 36 -15.77 0.27 -17.59
N GLU A 37 -14.98 0.42 -18.64
CA GLU A 37 -15.48 0.42 -20.03
C GLU A 37 -16.12 -0.92 -20.39
N HIS A 38 -15.41 -2.03 -20.19
CA HIS A 38 -15.93 -3.38 -20.43
C HIS A 38 -17.17 -3.68 -19.60
N SER A 39 -17.20 -3.20 -18.35
CA SER A 39 -18.36 -3.37 -17.49
C SER A 39 -19.59 -2.69 -18.08
N SER A 40 -19.42 -1.48 -18.59
CA SER A 40 -20.48 -0.71 -19.25
C SER A 40 -20.93 -1.37 -20.54
N THR A 41 -20.00 -1.82 -21.38
CA THR A 41 -20.27 -2.43 -22.69
C THR A 41 -20.94 -3.79 -22.61
N TYR A 42 -20.57 -4.62 -21.62
CA TYR A 42 -21.06 -6.00 -21.51
C TYR A 42 -22.06 -6.22 -20.37
N GLY A 43 -22.57 -5.13 -19.77
CA GLY A 43 -23.60 -5.16 -18.74
C GLY A 43 -23.15 -5.79 -17.41
N LEU A 44 -21.84 -5.82 -17.13
CA LEU A 44 -21.38 -6.16 -15.78
C LEU A 44 -21.75 -5.00 -14.85
N ARG A 45 -22.17 -5.33 -13.63
CA ARG A 45 -22.41 -4.33 -12.57
C ARG A 45 -21.19 -4.35 -11.65
N VAL A 46 -20.20 -3.51 -11.93
CA VAL A 46 -19.07 -3.29 -11.03
C VAL A 46 -19.37 -2.10 -10.12
N LYS A 47 -19.10 -2.25 -8.82
CA LYS A 47 -19.04 -1.11 -7.89
C LYS A 47 -17.60 -0.66 -7.82
N VAL A 48 -17.33 0.55 -8.34
CA VAL A 48 -16.04 1.20 -8.15
C VAL A 48 -16.05 1.85 -6.77
N LEU A 49 -15.10 1.46 -5.94
CA LEU A 49 -14.90 2.01 -4.61
C LEU A 49 -14.12 3.33 -4.70
N ASP A 50 -14.37 4.25 -3.77
CA ASP A 50 -13.63 5.51 -3.69
C ASP A 50 -12.14 5.27 -3.41
N GLY A 51 -11.24 6.01 -4.06
CA GLY A 51 -9.80 5.79 -3.91
C GLY A 51 -9.26 6.00 -2.50
N ASN A 52 -9.94 6.79 -1.66
CA ASN A 52 -9.55 7.05 -0.28
C ASN A 52 -9.92 5.89 0.67
N ILE A 53 -10.84 4.99 0.29
CA ILE A 53 -11.19 3.83 1.13
C ILE A 53 -10.22 2.66 0.94
N THR A 54 -9.50 2.65 -0.20
CA THR A 54 -8.39 1.72 -0.46
C THR A 54 -7.12 2.49 -0.86
N PRO A 55 -6.56 3.30 0.05
CA PRO A 55 -5.42 4.17 -0.24
C PRO A 55 -4.16 3.37 -0.55
N GLY A 56 -3.29 4.02 -1.32
CA GLY A 56 -2.09 3.43 -1.90
C GLY A 56 -0.79 4.18 -1.59
N GLY A 57 0.31 3.76 -2.21
CA GLY A 57 1.61 4.44 -2.14
C GLY A 57 1.56 5.93 -2.50
N TYR A 58 0.76 6.31 -3.49
CA TYR A 58 0.54 7.72 -3.83
C TYR A 58 0.01 8.52 -2.63
N HIS A 59 -0.95 7.97 -1.88
CA HIS A 59 -1.52 8.63 -0.72
C HIS A 59 -0.47 8.79 0.37
N TYR A 60 0.29 7.72 0.64
CA TYR A 60 1.39 7.74 1.61
C TYR A 60 2.45 8.79 1.31
N HIS A 61 2.94 8.83 0.06
CA HIS A 61 4.08 9.66 -0.30
C HIS A 61 3.72 11.10 -0.66
N ASN A 62 2.53 11.34 -1.24
CA ASN A 62 2.18 12.65 -1.81
C ASN A 62 1.01 13.35 -1.09
N ARG A 63 0.11 12.62 -0.40
CA ARG A 63 -1.07 13.21 0.25
C ARG A 63 -0.85 13.35 1.75
N ARG A 64 -0.02 14.30 2.15
CA ARG A 64 0.34 14.54 3.57
C ARG A 64 -0.87 14.81 4.46
N ASP A 65 -1.81 15.63 4.00
CA ASP A 65 -3.00 15.96 4.79
C ASP A 65 -3.89 14.74 5.03
N PHE A 66 -3.99 13.86 4.03
CA PHE A 66 -4.70 12.59 4.17
C PHE A 66 -4.03 11.67 5.20
N MET A 67 -2.70 11.56 5.15
CA MET A 67 -1.97 10.76 6.14
C MET A 67 -2.07 11.35 7.55
N ARG A 68 -2.08 12.68 7.70
CA ARG A 68 -2.35 13.34 8.98
C ARG A 68 -3.75 13.03 9.50
N ASN A 69 -4.75 13.00 8.62
CA ASN A 69 -6.11 12.63 8.99
C ASN A 69 -6.22 11.17 9.42
N ILE A 70 -5.50 10.24 8.76
CA ILE A 70 -5.43 8.85 9.20
C ILE A 70 -4.81 8.76 10.60
N ILE A 71 -3.68 9.43 10.83
CA ILE A 71 -2.99 9.41 12.14
C ILE A 71 -3.87 10.04 13.23
N ALA A 72 -4.63 11.08 12.89
CA ALA A 72 -5.58 11.74 13.79
C ALA A 72 -6.93 11.01 13.89
N GLU A 73 -7.06 9.81 13.34
CA GLU A 73 -8.28 8.97 13.34
C GLU A 73 -9.52 9.67 12.74
N LYS A 74 -9.30 10.62 11.84
CA LYS A 74 -10.36 11.31 11.07
C LYS A 74 -10.74 10.57 9.79
N GLU A 75 -9.86 9.71 9.30
CA GLU A 75 -10.03 8.88 8.11
C GLU A 75 -9.71 7.43 8.49
N ASP A 76 -10.63 6.51 8.20
CA ASP A 76 -10.49 5.07 8.49
C ASP A 76 -10.57 4.26 7.19
N PRO A 77 -9.46 4.13 6.45
CA PRO A 77 -9.45 3.39 5.20
C PRO A 77 -9.63 1.89 5.45
N TYR A 78 -10.51 1.25 4.66
CA TYR A 78 -10.77 -0.18 4.75
C TYR A 78 -9.53 -1.05 4.50
N LEU A 79 -8.69 -0.64 3.52
CA LEU A 79 -7.45 -1.35 3.21
C LEU A 79 -6.36 -0.39 2.76
N PHE A 80 -5.28 -0.29 3.53
CA PHE A 80 -4.11 0.49 3.15
C PHE A 80 -3.06 -0.38 2.45
N HIS A 81 -2.78 -0.11 1.17
CA HIS A 81 -1.71 -0.79 0.44
C HIS A 81 -0.54 0.15 0.15
N MET A 82 0.48 0.10 1.01
CA MET A 82 1.72 0.87 0.81
C MET A 82 2.53 0.33 -0.38
N SER A 83 2.18 0.79 -1.58
CA SER A 83 2.94 0.61 -2.82
C SER A 83 4.01 1.70 -2.96
N TRP A 84 4.86 1.58 -3.97
CA TRP A 84 5.91 2.58 -4.28
C TRP A 84 7.02 2.70 -3.23
N THR A 85 7.27 1.62 -2.48
CA THR A 85 8.48 1.49 -1.67
C THR A 85 9.61 0.92 -2.54
N GLN A 86 10.84 1.42 -2.36
CA GLN A 86 12.00 0.96 -3.12
C GLN A 86 12.25 -0.55 -2.96
N ASN A 87 11.97 -1.09 -1.77
CA ASN A 87 12.11 -2.51 -1.44
C ASN A 87 11.16 -2.89 -0.28
N LYS A 88 11.22 -4.17 0.11
CA LYS A 88 10.45 -4.72 1.24
C LYS A 88 10.89 -4.12 2.58
N ASP A 89 12.18 -3.80 2.73
CA ASP A 89 12.75 -3.29 3.98
C ASP A 89 12.19 -1.90 4.31
N ASN A 90 12.14 -0.99 3.34
CA ASN A 90 11.53 0.33 3.51
C ASN A 90 10.06 0.23 3.88
N LYS A 91 9.33 -0.75 3.32
CA LYS A 91 7.93 -0.98 3.67
C LYS A 91 7.78 -1.34 5.15
N LEU A 92 8.67 -2.19 5.67
CA LEU A 92 8.70 -2.55 7.09
C LEU A 92 9.01 -1.32 7.97
N LEU A 93 10.00 -0.52 7.59
CA LEU A 93 10.34 0.72 8.31
C LEU A 93 9.17 1.70 8.36
N PHE A 94 8.48 1.90 7.24
CA PHE A 94 7.29 2.75 7.16
C PHE A 94 6.13 2.19 8.02
N MET A 95 5.90 0.87 8.02
CA MET A 95 4.87 0.26 8.87
C MET A 95 5.17 0.43 10.35
N LYS A 96 6.43 0.26 10.78
CA LYS A 96 6.86 0.53 12.15
C LYS A 96 6.68 2.00 12.50
N GLN A 97 7.13 2.90 11.64
CA GLN A 97 7.02 4.34 11.86
C GLN A 97 5.56 4.84 11.96
N MET A 98 4.64 4.22 11.22
CA MET A 98 3.20 4.49 11.30
C MET A 98 2.51 3.81 12.49
N GLY A 99 3.20 2.95 13.25
CA GLY A 99 2.59 2.19 14.33
C GLY A 99 1.62 1.10 13.82
N TRP A 100 1.88 0.53 12.65
CA TRP A 100 1.08 -0.55 12.06
C TRP A 100 1.78 -1.90 12.08
N TRP A 101 2.90 -2.01 12.79
CA TRP A 101 3.68 -3.24 12.90
C TRP A 101 3.52 -3.85 14.29
N TYR A 102 2.86 -5.00 14.36
CA TYR A 102 2.52 -5.68 15.62
C TYR A 102 3.31 -6.97 15.82
N VAL A 103 4.47 -7.14 15.17
CA VAL A 103 5.29 -8.34 15.30
C VAL A 103 6.61 -8.00 15.99
N SER A 104 6.98 -8.77 17.01
CA SER A 104 8.25 -8.58 17.73
C SER A 104 9.44 -9.09 16.93
N ASP A 105 10.45 -8.24 16.66
CA ASP A 105 11.65 -8.61 15.89
C ASP A 105 12.40 -9.82 16.50
N SER A 106 12.48 -9.90 17.82
CA SER A 106 13.08 -11.04 18.55
C SER A 106 12.35 -12.37 18.34
N ARG A 107 11.05 -12.33 18.03
CA ARG A 107 10.19 -13.51 17.85
C ARG A 107 10.08 -13.94 16.39
N ILE A 108 10.41 -13.06 15.43
CA ILE A 108 10.55 -13.44 14.02
C ILE A 108 11.72 -14.42 13.86
N GLN A 109 12.83 -14.19 14.56
CA GLN A 109 14.01 -15.05 14.50
C GLN A 109 13.77 -16.46 15.03
N SER A 110 12.84 -16.64 15.99
CA SER A 110 12.44 -17.96 16.47
C SER A 110 11.52 -18.68 15.50
N MET A 111 10.60 -17.97 14.82
CA MET A 111 9.72 -18.57 13.80
C MET A 111 10.45 -19.03 12.54
N MET A 112 11.57 -18.40 12.17
CA MET A 112 12.39 -18.86 11.04
C MET A 112 13.17 -20.15 11.34
N LYS A 113 13.21 -20.58 12.62
CA LYS A 113 13.98 -21.75 13.08
C LYS A 113 13.11 -22.97 13.40
N GLU A 114 11.81 -22.80 13.55
CA GLU A 114 10.86 -23.88 13.84
C GLU A 114 9.75 -23.89 12.78
N ASP A 115 9.39 -25.08 12.28
CA ASP A 115 8.27 -25.32 11.34
C ASP A 115 6.88 -25.06 11.97
N ASP A 116 6.81 -24.23 13.03
CA ASP A 116 5.58 -23.89 13.75
C ASP A 116 4.92 -22.64 13.15
N TYR A 117 4.53 -22.75 11.87
CA TYR A 117 3.67 -21.76 11.19
C TYR A 117 2.28 -21.62 11.85
N LEU A 118 1.91 -22.54 12.76
CA LEU A 118 0.61 -22.58 13.43
C LEU A 118 0.55 -21.70 14.68
N ASN A 119 1.68 -21.27 15.25
CA ASN A 119 1.73 -20.41 16.43
C ASN A 119 1.93 -18.92 16.09
N ALA A 120 1.28 -18.40 15.04
CA ALA A 120 1.27 -16.97 14.72
C ALA A 120 0.81 -16.07 15.91
N ARG A 121 0.15 -16.62 16.92
CA ARG A 121 -0.21 -15.90 18.16
C ARG A 121 0.99 -15.55 19.02
N SER A 122 2.08 -16.30 18.95
CA SER A 122 3.26 -16.08 19.79
C SER A 122 4.11 -14.90 19.32
N CYS A 123 4.00 -14.47 18.06
CA CYS A 123 4.84 -13.40 17.50
C CYS A 123 4.21 -12.00 17.61
N CYS A 124 2.89 -11.94 17.78
CA CYS A 124 2.14 -10.69 17.84
C CYS A 124 2.27 -10.00 19.20
N ILE A 125 2.40 -8.68 19.19
CA ILE A 125 2.41 -7.82 20.38
C ILE A 125 1.14 -6.94 20.41
N PRO A 126 0.60 -6.60 21.60
CA PRO A 126 -0.65 -5.85 21.71
C PRO A 126 -0.52 -4.36 21.38
N ILE A 127 0.70 -3.83 21.43
CA ILE A 127 1.03 -2.43 21.12
C ILE A 127 1.98 -2.46 19.92
N PRO A 128 1.78 -1.59 18.91
CA PRO A 128 2.64 -1.60 17.74
C PRO A 128 4.06 -1.16 18.09
N GLN A 129 5.05 -1.75 17.42
CA GLN A 129 6.43 -1.32 17.52
C GLN A 129 6.63 -0.06 16.69
N ILE A 130 6.63 1.10 17.36
CA ILE A 130 6.88 2.39 16.71
C ILE A 130 8.39 2.66 16.67
N THR A 131 8.93 2.94 15.50
CA THR A 131 10.35 3.29 15.32
C THR A 131 10.48 4.40 14.29
N CYS A 132 11.12 5.50 14.69
CA CYS A 132 11.41 6.61 13.80
C CYS A 132 12.58 6.27 12.87
N SER A 133 12.29 6.21 11.57
CA SER A 133 13.27 5.92 10.53
C SER A 133 13.55 7.13 9.65
N TYR A 134 12.51 7.91 9.31
CA TYR A 134 12.60 9.05 8.39
C TYR A 134 11.75 10.24 8.82
N SER A 135 12.34 11.43 8.86
CA SER A 135 11.65 12.67 9.30
C SER A 135 10.70 13.27 8.25
N ASP A 136 10.90 12.93 6.98
CA ASP A 136 10.16 13.43 5.82
C ASP A 136 8.97 12.55 5.39
N LYS A 137 8.80 11.38 6.02
CA LYS A 137 7.70 10.45 5.78
C LYS A 137 6.65 10.48 6.90
N PRO A 138 5.39 10.09 6.60
CA PRO A 138 4.35 9.95 7.62
C PRO A 138 4.82 9.09 8.81
N SER A 139 4.43 9.48 10.02
CA SER A 139 4.76 8.75 11.25
C SER A 139 3.70 8.97 12.30
N ALA A 140 3.45 7.98 13.16
CA ALA A 140 2.50 8.11 14.27
C ALA A 140 2.94 9.15 15.31
N ILE A 141 4.26 9.33 15.48
CA ILE A 141 4.87 10.31 16.37
C ILE A 141 5.86 11.21 15.61
N PRO A 142 6.13 12.45 16.05
CA PRO A 142 7.10 13.32 15.40
C PRO A 142 8.53 12.77 15.40
N CYS A 143 9.05 12.40 14.22
CA CYS A 143 10.39 11.85 14.03
C CYS A 143 11.42 12.93 13.65
N LYS A 144 11.56 13.98 14.46
CA LYS A 144 12.35 15.19 14.10
C LYS A 144 13.85 14.93 13.90
N GLU A 145 14.41 13.98 14.63
CA GLU A 145 15.85 13.68 14.62
C GLU A 145 16.25 12.62 13.58
N SER A 146 15.27 11.99 12.92
CA SER A 146 15.54 10.97 11.92
C SER A 146 16.06 11.57 10.61
N PRO A 147 16.91 10.84 9.88
CA PRO A 147 17.38 11.28 8.57
C PRO A 147 16.21 11.46 7.59
N GLN A 148 16.42 12.19 6.51
CA GLN A 148 15.47 12.23 5.40
C GLN A 148 15.78 11.12 4.40
N ILE A 149 14.76 10.47 3.84
CA ILE A 149 14.96 9.52 2.74
C ILE A 149 14.92 10.22 1.38
N ASP A 150 14.06 11.24 1.23
CA ASP A 150 13.99 12.03 0.02
C ASP A 150 15.00 13.18 0.13
N LYS A 151 15.89 13.32 -0.87
CA LYS A 151 16.94 14.37 -0.89
C LYS A 151 16.41 15.81 -0.78
N THR A 152 15.14 16.01 -1.14
CA THR A 152 14.45 17.31 -1.10
C THR A 152 13.18 17.25 -0.24
N GLY A 153 13.05 16.21 0.59
CA GLY A 153 11.90 16.01 1.46
C GLY A 153 11.78 17.13 2.48
N ARG A 154 10.56 17.60 2.72
CA ARG A 154 10.27 18.46 3.88
C ARG A 154 9.96 17.56 5.08
N PRO A 155 10.15 17.99 6.34
CA PRO A 155 9.64 17.26 7.49
C PRO A 155 8.12 17.00 7.34
N PHE A 156 7.65 15.83 7.75
CA PHE A 156 6.22 15.50 7.70
C PHE A 156 5.42 16.27 8.77
N TRP A 157 5.98 16.35 9.97
CA TRP A 157 5.47 17.10 11.12
C TRP A 157 5.99 18.54 11.16
#